data_AF-X1EH32-F1
#
_entry.id   AF-X1EH32-F1
#
_cell.length_a   1.000
_cell.length_b   1.000
_cell.length_c   1.000
_cell.angle_alpha   90.00
_cell.angle_beta   90.00
_cell.angle_gamma   90.00
#
_symmetry.space_group_name_H-M   'P 1'
#
loop_
_entity.id
_entity.type
_entity.pdbx_description
1 polymer ?
#
loop_
_entity_poly.entity_id
_entity_poly.type
_entity_poly.pdbx_seq_one_letter_code
_entity_poly.pdbx_strand_id
1 'polypeptide(L)'
;MEMGSLKQTFREKTAQTLRQKQIGRMKLGQLFSLPESEFRKLIKDLENTSLFKELIDKWKVICYRKFKGVRIPSSIEFREEGMFSSDNFDLEELLHQNPKTVPLLQKIGQSIGKNRFNELL
;
A
#
# COMPACT_ATOMS: atom_id res chain seq x y z
N MET A 1 -43.95 -28.21 -16.13
CA MET A 1 -43.92 -26.90 -15.43
C MET A 1 -42.59 -26.60 -14.70
N GLU A 2 -41.57 -27.47 -14.73
CA GLU A 2 -40.32 -27.26 -13.96
C GLU A 2 -39.28 -26.33 -14.61
N MET A 3 -39.28 -26.20 -15.93
CA MET A 3 -38.26 -25.41 -16.66
C MET A 3 -38.38 -23.88 -16.46
N GLY A 4 -39.53 -23.39 -15.97
CA GLY A 4 -39.74 -21.97 -15.65
C GLY A 4 -39.11 -21.57 -14.31
N SER A 5 -39.22 -22.44 -13.30
CA SER A 5 -38.71 -22.19 -11.94
C SER A 5 -37.18 -22.19 -11.88
N LEU A 6 -36.52 -23.09 -12.64
CA LEU A 6 -35.06 -23.14 -12.73
C LEU A 6 -34.47 -21.90 -13.44
N LYS A 7 -35.15 -21.35 -14.45
CA LYS A 7 -34.70 -20.13 -15.16
C LYS A 7 -34.86 -18.88 -14.29
N GLN A 8 -35.91 -18.82 -13.48
CA GLN A 8 -36.19 -17.70 -12.59
C GLN A 8 -35.18 -17.63 -11.43
N THR A 9 -34.89 -18.77 -10.80
CA THR A 9 -33.85 -18.87 -9.76
C THR A 9 -32.44 -18.56 -10.28
N PHE A 10 -32.13 -18.89 -11.54
CA PHE A 10 -30.84 -18.52 -12.16
C PHE A 10 -30.72 -17.00 -12.38
N ARG A 11 -31.78 -16.33 -12.85
CA ARG A 11 -31.80 -14.87 -13.02
C ARG A 11 -31.63 -14.14 -11.69
N GLU A 12 -32.30 -14.60 -10.65
CA GLU A 12 -32.21 -14.03 -9.30
C GLU A 12 -30.79 -14.17 -8.71
N LYS A 13 -30.17 -15.36 -8.83
CA LYS A 13 -28.78 -15.60 -8.42
C LYS A 13 -27.78 -14.70 -9.17
N THR A 14 -28.03 -14.48 -10.46
CA THR A 14 -27.18 -13.62 -11.30
C THR A 14 -27.30 -12.15 -10.90
N ALA A 15 -28.53 -11.68 -10.64
CA ALA A 15 -28.79 -10.32 -10.17
C ALA A 15 -28.18 -10.06 -8.78
N GLN A 16 -28.29 -11.03 -7.86
CA GLN A 16 -27.69 -10.95 -6.53
C GLN A 16 -26.16 -10.86 -6.61
N THR A 17 -25.53 -11.67 -7.46
CA THR A 17 -24.08 -11.65 -7.69
C THR A 17 -23.64 -10.29 -8.23
N LEU A 18 -24.38 -9.74 -9.18
CA LEU A 18 -24.05 -8.43 -9.77
C LEU A 18 -24.14 -7.32 -8.73
N ARG A 19 -25.18 -7.34 -7.88
CA ARG A 19 -25.35 -6.40 -6.77
C ARG A 19 -24.22 -6.50 -5.76
N GLN A 20 -23.83 -7.71 -5.37
CA GLN A 20 -22.70 -7.93 -4.46
C GLN A 20 -21.38 -7.41 -5.04
N LYS A 21 -21.13 -7.62 -6.34
CA LYS A 21 -19.96 -7.05 -7.03
C LYS A 21 -19.96 -5.53 -7.02
N GLN A 22 -21.12 -4.90 -7.26
CA GLN A 22 -21.24 -3.44 -7.19
C GLN A 22 -20.98 -2.91 -5.77
N ILE A 23 -21.57 -3.54 -4.74
CA ILE A 23 -21.30 -3.20 -3.34
C ILE A 23 -19.81 -3.33 -3.02
N GLY A 24 -19.17 -4.42 -3.48
CA GLY A 24 -17.73 -4.61 -3.31
C GLY A 24 -16.89 -3.50 -3.95
N ARG A 25 -17.23 -3.08 -5.18
CA ARG A 25 -16.58 -1.97 -5.87
C ARG A 25 -16.77 -0.64 -5.15
N MET A 26 -17.96 -0.35 -4.65
CA MET A 26 -18.24 0.86 -3.88
C MET A 26 -17.44 0.89 -2.58
N LYS A 27 -17.41 -0.23 -1.84
CA LYS A 27 -16.61 -0.36 -0.62
C LYS A 27 -15.11 -0.19 -0.87
N LEU A 28 -14.61 -0.74 -1.98
CA LEU A 28 -13.22 -0.54 -2.40
C LEU A 28 -12.93 0.94 -2.74
N GLY A 29 -13.84 1.60 -3.46
CA GLY A 29 -13.71 3.03 -3.74
C GLY A 29 -13.63 3.84 -2.45
N GLN A 30 -14.52 3.58 -1.49
CA GLN A 30 -14.51 4.22 -0.17
C GLN A 30 -13.19 3.96 0.57
N LEU A 31 -12.68 2.72 0.53
CA LEU A 31 -11.42 2.34 1.17
C LEU A 31 -10.22 3.10 0.58
N PHE A 32 -10.16 3.24 -0.76
CA PHE A 32 -9.09 3.98 -1.43
C PHE A 32 -9.20 5.50 -1.29
N SER A 33 -10.37 6.01 -0.88
CA SER A 33 -10.58 7.43 -0.59
C SER A 33 -10.18 7.82 0.84
N LEU A 34 -9.86 6.85 1.70
CA LEU A 34 -9.41 7.15 3.06
C LEU A 34 -8.02 7.80 3.05
N PRO A 35 -7.76 8.76 3.96
CA PRO A 35 -6.40 9.18 4.28
C PRO A 35 -5.56 7.97 4.72
N GLU A 36 -4.28 7.95 4.38
CA GLU A 36 -3.40 6.80 4.67
C GLU A 36 -3.34 6.47 6.17
N SER A 37 -3.34 7.47 7.05
CA SER A 37 -3.39 7.27 8.51
C SER A 37 -4.66 6.53 8.98
N GLU A 38 -5.83 6.88 8.42
CA GLU A 38 -7.10 6.22 8.72
C GLU A 38 -7.16 4.82 8.09
N PHE A 39 -6.67 4.68 6.86
CA PHE A 39 -6.54 3.39 6.18
C PHE A 39 -5.66 2.44 7.01
N ARG A 40 -4.49 2.90 7.47
CA ARG A 40 -3.56 2.12 8.27
C ARG A 40 -4.18 1.69 9.61
N LYS A 41 -4.92 2.57 10.27
CA LYS A 41 -5.65 2.24 11.49
C LYS A 41 -6.70 1.16 11.24
N LEU A 42 -7.52 1.35 10.19
CA LEU A 42 -8.55 0.38 9.80
C LEU A 42 -7.96 -1.00 9.52
N ILE A 43 -6.87 -1.07 8.76
CA ILE A 43 -6.19 -2.33 8.46
C ILE A 43 -5.67 -3.00 9.73
N LYS A 44 -4.98 -2.26 10.62
CA LYS A 44 -4.52 -2.79 11.91
C LYS A 44 -5.66 -3.35 12.77
N ASP A 45 -6.77 -2.62 12.86
CA ASP A 45 -7.92 -3.05 13.65
C ASP A 45 -8.53 -4.34 13.06
N LEU A 46 -8.65 -4.41 11.74
CA LEU A 46 -9.18 -5.56 11.01
C LEU A 46 -8.28 -6.80 11.14
N GLU A 47 -6.97 -6.62 11.01
CA GLU A 47 -5.96 -7.69 11.16
C GLU A 47 -5.97 -8.32 12.57
N ASN A 48 -6.36 -7.54 13.58
CA ASN A 48 -6.43 -8.01 14.96
C ASN A 48 -7.69 -8.83 15.28
N THR A 49 -8.69 -8.82 14.41
CA THR A 49 -9.94 -9.58 14.62
C THR A 49 -9.72 -11.10 14.54
N SER A 50 -10.47 -11.86 15.34
CA SER A 50 -10.39 -13.34 15.34
C SER A 50 -10.72 -13.92 13.97
N LEU A 51 -11.72 -13.36 13.30
CA LEU A 51 -12.14 -13.83 11.98
C LEU A 51 -11.01 -13.67 10.95
N PHE A 52 -10.33 -12.51 10.94
CA PHE A 52 -9.24 -12.29 10.00
C PHE A 52 -8.07 -13.26 10.23
N LYS A 53 -7.72 -13.47 11.50
CA LYS A 53 -6.68 -14.45 11.88
C LYS A 53 -7.07 -15.87 11.45
N GLU A 54 -8.31 -16.29 11.66
CA GLU A 54 -8.79 -17.59 11.17
C GLU A 54 -8.72 -17.70 9.65
N LEU A 55 -9.11 -16.65 8.92
CA LEU A 55 -9.10 -16.64 7.47
C LEU A 55 -7.68 -16.71 6.90
N ILE A 56 -6.67 -16.15 7.57
CA ILE A 56 -5.25 -16.31 7.23
C ILE A 56 -4.72 -17.68 7.66
N ASP A 57 -4.90 -18.06 8.92
CA ASP A 57 -4.15 -19.17 9.52
C ASP A 57 -4.80 -20.52 9.30
N LYS A 58 -6.11 -20.59 9.51
CA LYS A 58 -6.87 -21.84 9.45
C LYS A 58 -7.37 -22.13 8.05
N TRP A 59 -8.00 -21.13 7.41
CA TRP A 59 -8.69 -21.33 6.14
C TRP A 59 -7.86 -20.95 4.92
N LYS A 60 -6.78 -20.17 5.10
CA LYS A 60 -5.88 -19.69 4.02
C LYS A 60 -6.64 -19.02 2.86
N VAL A 61 -7.78 -18.41 3.14
CA VAL A 61 -8.65 -17.75 2.15
C VAL A 61 -8.07 -16.41 1.73
N ILE A 62 -7.36 -15.76 2.65
CA ILE A 62 -6.71 -14.46 2.44
C ILE A 62 -5.22 -14.57 2.72
N CYS A 63 -4.41 -13.86 1.93
CA CYS A 63 -2.96 -13.83 2.09
C CYS A 63 -2.38 -12.50 1.62
N TYR A 64 -1.28 -12.08 2.23
CA TYR A 64 -0.52 -10.92 1.76
C TYR A 64 0.19 -11.28 0.45
N ARG A 65 -0.23 -10.62 -0.63
CA ARG A 65 0.44 -10.76 -1.92
C ARG A 65 1.66 -9.87 -1.96
N LYS A 66 2.84 -10.49 -2.09
CA LYS A 66 4.05 -9.74 -2.43
C LYS A 66 3.95 -9.19 -3.85
N PHE A 67 4.30 -7.93 -4.05
CA PHE A 67 4.44 -7.36 -5.38
C PHE A 67 5.61 -8.05 -6.09
N LYS A 68 5.35 -8.60 -7.28
CA LYS A 68 6.39 -9.26 -8.08
C LYS A 68 7.47 -8.23 -8.41
N GLY A 69 8.74 -8.57 -8.18
CA GLY A 69 9.87 -7.67 -8.40
C GLY A 69 10.25 -6.78 -7.23
N VAL A 70 9.45 -6.71 -6.15
CA VAL A 70 9.76 -5.93 -4.96
C VAL A 70 10.43 -6.84 -3.92
N ARG A 71 11.75 -6.67 -3.72
CA ARG A 71 12.44 -7.19 -2.53
C ARG A 71 12.40 -6.08 -1.48
N ILE A 72 11.50 -6.21 -0.51
CA ILE A 72 11.46 -5.28 0.64
C ILE A 72 12.71 -5.58 1.48
N PRO A 73 13.69 -4.68 1.56
CA PRO A 73 14.79 -4.83 2.50
C PRO A 73 14.20 -4.79 3.91
N SER A 74 14.65 -5.68 4.80
CA SER A 74 14.14 -5.78 6.17
C SER A 74 14.33 -4.51 7.01
N SER A 75 15.03 -3.50 6.49
CA SER A 75 15.37 -2.24 7.15
C SER A 75 14.59 -1.02 6.68
N ILE A 76 13.66 -1.15 5.73
CA ILE A 76 12.87 0.00 5.26
C ILE A 76 11.57 0.09 6.05
N GLU A 77 11.55 0.99 7.04
CA GLU A 77 10.30 1.47 7.63
C GLU A 77 9.72 2.57 6.73
N PHE A 78 8.46 2.42 6.33
CA PHE A 78 7.73 3.46 5.62
C PHE A 78 7.42 4.59 6.60
N ARG A 79 8.14 5.71 6.48
CA ARG A 79 7.89 6.95 7.24
C ARG A 79 7.02 7.88 6.41
N GLU A 80 5.76 7.97 6.81
CA GLU A 80 4.74 8.80 6.17
C GLU A 80 4.97 10.30 6.45
N GLU A 81 5.72 10.63 7.51
CA GLU A 81 5.96 12.00 7.98
C GLU A 81 6.69 12.90 6.97
N GLY A 82 7.31 12.34 5.92
CA GLY A 82 8.08 13.09 4.92
C GLY A 82 7.47 13.18 3.52
N MET A 83 6.29 12.59 3.27
CA MET A 83 5.72 12.53 1.91
C MET A 83 4.77 13.69 1.57
N PHE A 84 4.37 14.52 2.55
CA PHE A 84 3.45 15.64 2.35
C PHE A 84 4.00 17.03 2.70
N SER A 85 5.27 17.17 3.10
CA SER A 85 5.88 18.49 3.27
C SER A 85 6.59 18.91 1.98
N SER A 86 5.96 19.83 1.24
CA SER A 86 6.70 20.72 0.32
C SER A 86 7.70 21.62 1.04
N ASP A 87 7.72 21.57 2.37
CA ASP A 87 8.56 22.39 3.22
C ASP A 87 9.83 21.63 3.60
N ASN A 88 10.93 22.08 3.00
CA ASN A 88 12.32 21.95 3.43
C ASN A 88 12.79 20.56 3.84
N PHE A 89 13.24 19.79 2.84
CA PHE A 89 14.14 18.67 3.06
C PHE A 89 15.39 19.13 3.83
N ASP A 90 15.52 18.71 5.09
CA ASP A 90 16.69 19.01 5.92
C ASP A 90 17.83 18.05 5.60
N LEU A 91 18.69 18.49 4.67
CA LEU A 91 19.89 17.77 4.29
C LEU A 91 20.84 17.57 5.48
N GLU A 92 20.91 18.50 6.43
CA GLU A 92 21.82 18.38 7.57
C GLU A 92 21.39 17.24 8.48
N GLU A 93 20.10 17.11 8.78
CA GLU A 93 19.58 16.01 9.59
C GLU A 93 19.88 14.65 8.94
N LEU A 94 19.69 14.53 7.62
CA LEU A 94 19.95 13.29 6.89
C LEU A 94 21.44 12.87 6.93
N LEU A 95 22.35 13.84 6.80
CA LEU A 95 23.79 13.60 6.85
C LEU A 95 24.26 13.20 8.26
N HIS A 96 23.63 13.74 9.31
CA HIS A 96 23.88 13.33 10.69
C HIS A 96 23.40 11.91 10.97
N GLN A 97 22.22 11.53 10.47
CA GLN A 97 21.69 10.18 10.64
C GLN A 97 22.49 9.12 9.86
N ASN A 98 23.11 9.53 8.74
CA ASN A 98 23.82 8.62 7.84
C ASN A 98 25.24 9.11 7.52
N PRO A 99 26.19 9.14 8.46
CA PRO A 99 27.52 9.72 8.24
C PRO A 99 28.33 9.05 7.11
N LYS A 100 27.95 7.81 6.74
CA LYS A 100 28.56 7.07 5.61
C LYS A 100 28.13 7.57 4.23
N THR A 101 27.08 8.40 4.12
CA THR A 101 26.64 8.98 2.84
C THR A 101 27.45 10.19 2.44
N VAL A 102 28.05 10.92 3.39
CA VAL A 102 28.90 12.10 3.11
C VAL A 102 30.06 11.77 2.15
N PRO A 103 30.86 10.70 2.38
CA PRO A 103 31.93 10.32 1.45
C PRO A 103 31.40 9.89 0.06
N LEU A 104 30.18 9.35 0.00
CA LEU A 104 29.56 8.93 -1.25
C LEU A 104 29.11 10.15 -2.07
N LEU A 105 28.46 11.12 -1.43
CA LEU A 105 28.07 12.38 -2.06
C LEU A 105 29.30 13.16 -2.57
N GLN A 106 30.39 13.16 -1.81
CA GLN A 106 31.67 13.73 -2.25
C GLN A 106 32.22 13.02 -3.50
N LYS A 107 32.20 11.69 -3.55
CA LYS A 107 32.62 10.93 -4.74
C LYS A 107 31.75 11.24 -5.95
N ILE A 108 30.44 11.35 -5.76
CA ILE A 108 29.51 11.71 -6.84
C ILE A 108 29.84 13.12 -7.34
N GLY A 109 29.92 14.11 -6.44
CA GLY A 109 30.26 15.48 -6.80
C GLY A 109 31.61 15.64 -7.51
N GLN A 110 32.62 14.85 -7.12
CA GLN A 110 33.91 14.78 -7.82
C GLN A 110 33.77 14.17 -9.22
N SER A 111 32.90 13.18 -9.40
CA SER A 111 32.71 12.48 -10.67
C SER A 111 31.89 13.27 -11.69
N ILE A 112 30.84 13.98 -11.27
CA ILE A 112 29.93 14.71 -12.17
C ILE A 112 30.26 16.21 -12.28
N GLY A 113 31.11 16.72 -11.39
CA GLY A 113 31.52 18.11 -11.32
C GLY A 113 30.52 19.00 -10.56
N LYS A 114 31.05 20.07 -9.95
CA LYS A 114 30.31 20.97 -9.05
C LYS A 114 29.03 21.54 -9.64
N ASN A 115 29.05 21.93 -10.92
CA ASN A 115 27.91 22.58 -11.57
C ASN A 115 26.72 21.63 -11.72
N ARG A 116 26.95 20.40 -12.19
CA ARG A 116 25.91 19.37 -12.32
C ARG A 116 25.44 18.84 -10.98
N PHE A 117 26.32 18.81 -9.98
CA PHE A 117 25.96 18.38 -8.63
C PHE A 117 24.99 19.36 -7.97
N ASN A 118 25.20 20.66 -8.15
CA ASN A 118 24.32 21.70 -7.61
C ASN A 118 22.92 21.75 -8.27
N GLU A 119 22.75 21.18 -9.47
CA GLU A 119 21.44 21.06 -10.12
C GLU A 119 20.60 19.88 -9.57
N LEU A 120 21.21 18.98 -8.79
CA LEU A 120 20.59 17.77 -8.25
C LEU A 120 20.16 17.90 -6.78
N LEU A 121 20.56 18.98 -6.11
CA LEU A 121 20.22 19.32 -4.73
C LEU A 121 19.19 20.44 -4.71
#